data_AF-A0A5K1G573-F1
#
_entry.id   AF-A0A5K1G573-F1
#
_cell.length_a   1.000
_cell.length_b   1.000
_cell.length_c   1.000
_cell.angle_alpha   90.00
_cell.angle_beta   90.00
_cell.angle_gamma   90.00
#
_symmetry.space_group_name_H-M   'P 1'
#
loop_
_entity.id
_entity.type
_entity.pdbx_description
1 polymer ?
#
loop_
_entity_poly.entity_id
_entity_poly.type
_entity_poly.pdbx_seq_one_letter_code
_entity_poly.pdbx_strand_id
1 'polypeptide(L)' 'EAFSLIVGTLTSLSEINSPSFGRSIAILETLGKYRSCVVLLDLECNDLVREIFTTFLSVA' A
#
# COMPACT_ATOMS: atom_id res chain seq x y z
N GLU A 1 1.76 -12.90 -5.94
CA GLU A 1 1.02 -13.29 -4.71
C GLU A 1 1.42 -12.52 -3.46
N ALA A 2 2.68 -12.58 -2.98
CA ALA A 2 3.07 -11.92 -1.73
C ALA A 2 2.81 -10.40 -1.72
N PHE A 3 3.10 -9.71 -2.83
CA PHE A 3 2.88 -8.26 -2.94
C PHE A 3 1.40 -7.87 -2.99
N SER A 4 0.54 -8.69 -3.59
CA SER A 4 -0.91 -8.44 -3.64
C SER A 4 -1.54 -8.48 -2.24
N LEU A 5 -1.07 -9.37 -1.36
CA LEU A 5 -1.52 -9.41 0.04
C LEU A 5 -1.11 -8.15 0.81
N ILE A 6 0.11 -7.67 0.58
CA ILE A 6 0.60 -6.43 1.18
C ILE A 6 -0.25 -5.25 0.72
N VAL A 7 -0.48 -5.11 -0.59
CA VAL A 7 -1.31 -4.03 -1.13
C VAL A 7 -2.77 -4.13 -0.68
N GLY A 8 -3.33 -5.34 -0.62
CA GLY A 8 -4.68 -5.55 -0.09
C GLY A 8 -4.84 -5.04 1.34
N THR A 9 -3.82 -5.20 2.20
CA THR A 9 -3.87 -4.64 3.57
C THR A 9 -3.77 -3.11 3.62
N LEU A 10 -3.38 -2.47 2.53
CA LEU A 10 -3.31 -1.01 2.43
C LEU A 10 -4.66 -0.39 2.10
N THR A 11 -5.60 -1.12 1.47
CA THR A 11 -6.96 -0.60 1.23
C THR A 11 -7.68 -0.15 2.51
N SER A 12 -7.36 -0.78 3.65
CA SER A 12 -7.82 -0.40 4.99
C SER A 12 -7.32 0.97 5.49
N LEU A 13 -6.40 1.62 4.79
CA LEU A 13 -5.95 3.00 5.08
C LEU A 13 -7.04 4.04 4.81
N SER A 14 -7.98 3.74 3.92
CA SER A 14 -9.14 4.60 3.67
C SER A 14 -10.02 4.73 4.92
N GLU A 15 -9.95 3.76 5.85
CA GLU A 15 -10.73 3.74 7.08
C GLU A 15 -9.84 4.03 8.31
N ILE A 16 -9.64 5.32 8.59
CA ILE A 16 -8.80 5.81 9.70
C ILE A 16 -9.24 5.29 11.08
N ASN A 17 -10.53 4.97 11.23
CA ASN A 17 -11.11 4.42 12.46
C ASN A 17 -11.02 2.89 12.56
N SER A 18 -10.48 2.22 11.54
CA SER A 18 -10.37 0.77 11.52
C SER A 18 -9.29 0.30 12.50
N PRO A 19 -9.51 -0.79 13.26
CA PRO A 19 -8.48 -1.36 14.13
C PRO A 19 -7.22 -1.83 13.37
N SER A 20 -7.30 -2.03 12.05
CA SER A 20 -6.15 -2.35 11.20
C SER A 20 -5.37 -1.13 10.71
N PHE A 21 -5.83 0.10 10.96
CA PHE A 21 -5.19 1.31 10.44
C PHE A 21 -3.71 1.42 10.84
N GLY A 22 -3.40 1.17 12.11
CA GLY A 22 -2.00 1.18 12.60
C GLY A 22 -1.11 0.13 11.92
N ARG A 23 -1.68 -1.05 11.59
CA ARG A 23 -0.95 -2.08 10.85
C ARG A 23 -0.67 -1.63 9.42
N SER A 24 -1.66 -1.04 8.75
CA SER A 24 -1.49 -0.54 7.38
C SER A 24 -0.45 0.57 7.31
N ILE A 25 -0.38 1.47 8.31
CA ILE A 25 0.68 2.48 8.42
C ILE A 25 2.07 1.84 8.55
N ALA A 26 2.25 0.87 9.45
CA ALA A 26 3.55 0.19 9.61
C ALA A 26 4.03 -0.53 8.33
N ILE A 27 3.09 -1.08 7.56
CA ILE A 27 3.38 -1.69 6.26
C ILE A 27 3.86 -0.62 5.25
N LEU A 28 3.19 0.53 5.19
CA LEU A 28 3.63 1.63 4.32
C LEU A 28 5.01 2.18 4.69
N GLU A 29 5.28 2.37 5.97
CA GLU A 29 6.58 2.82 6.44
C GLU A 29 7.68 1.86 5.98
N THR A 30 7.39 0.55 6.04
CA THR A 30 8.27 -0.49 5.51
C THR A 30 8.45 -0.35 3.99
N LEU A 31 7.37 -0.19 3.23
CA LEU A 31 7.45 0.00 1.77
C LEU A 31 8.29 1.22 1.40
N GLY A 32 8.10 2.34 2.11
CA GLY A 32 8.89 3.56 1.93
C GLY A 32 10.36 3.38 2.27
N LYS A 33 10.66 2.77 3.43
CA LYS A 33 12.03 2.50 3.89
C LYS A 33 12.83 1.68 2.89
N TYR A 34 12.22 0.65 2.31
CA TYR A 34 12.87 -0.24 1.35
C TYR A 34 12.72 0.19 -0.11
N ARG A 35 12.12 1.37 -0.38
CA ARG A 35 11.79 1.85 -1.73
C ARG A 35 11.05 0.78 -2.55
N SER A 36 10.17 0.03 -1.90
CA SER A 36 9.51 -1.15 -2.47
C SER A 36 8.65 -0.81 -3.68
N CYS A 37 8.10 0.41 -3.75
CA CYS A 37 7.36 0.88 -4.92
C CYS A 37 8.21 0.90 -6.19
N VAL A 38 9.51 1.20 -6.09
CA VAL A 38 10.42 1.18 -7.25
C VAL A 38 10.64 -0.26 -7.73
N VAL A 39 10.89 -1.18 -6.79
CA VAL A 39 11.04 -2.61 -7.09
C VAL A 39 9.76 -3.17 -7.72
N LEU A 40 8.58 -2.76 -7.24
CA LEU A 40 7.31 -3.16 -7.85
C LEU A 40 7.16 -2.66 -9.29
N LEU A 41 7.63 -1.45 -9.59
CA LEU A 41 7.64 -0.93 -10.97
C LEU A 41 8.60 -1.71 -11.87
N ASP A 42 9.80 -2.05 -11.38
CA ASP A 42 10.77 -2.87 -12.11
C ASP A 42 10.23 -4.28 -12.40
N LEU A 43 9.37 -4.81 -11.52
CA LEU A 43 8.67 -6.08 -11.67
C LEU A 43 7.35 -5.97 -12.44
N GLU A 44 7.10 -4.84 -13.11
CA GLU A 44 5.90 -4.57 -13.90
C GLU A 44 4.57 -4.67 -13.12
N CYS A 45 4.61 -4.60 -11.78
CA CYS A 45 3.45 -4.65 -10.89
C CYS A 45 2.73 -3.29 -10.79
N ASN A 46 2.47 -2.66 -11.94
CA ASN A 46 1.93 -1.30 -12.05
C ASN A 46 0.56 -1.14 -11.39
N ASP A 47 -0.28 -2.17 -11.45
CA ASP A 47 -1.63 -2.14 -10.85
C ASP A 47 -1.57 -2.05 -9.32
N LEU A 48 -0.63 -2.77 -8.70
CA LEU A 48 -0.41 -2.74 -7.26
C LEU A 48 0.08 -1.36 -6.81
N VAL A 49 1.01 -0.77 -7.56
CA VAL A 49 1.48 0.59 -7.29
C VAL A 49 0.34 1.58 -7.42
N ARG A 50 -0.46 1.48 -8.48
CA ARG A 50 -1.64 2.32 -8.69
C ARG A 50 -2.63 2.22 -7.53
N GLU A 51 -2.91 1.03 -7.02
CA GLU A 51 -3.85 0.81 -5.92
C GLU A 51 -3.38 1.46 -4.62
N ILE A 52 -2.08 1.38 -4.31
CA ILE A 52 -1.48 2.07 -3.16
C ILE A 52 -1.75 3.57 -3.27
N PHE A 53 -1.35 4.20 -4.38
CA PHE A 53 -1.51 5.63 -4.57
C PHE A 53 -2.98 6.05 -4.64
N THR A 54 -3.85 5.25 -5.24
CA THR A 54 -5.30 5.52 -5.27
C THR A 54 -5.87 5.51 -3.87
N THR A 55 -5.48 4.57 -3.01
CA THR A 55 -5.96 4.52 -1.62
C THR A 55 -5.56 5.78 -0.83
N PHE A 56 -4.34 6.28 -1.04
CA PHE A 56 -3.87 7.53 -0.39
C PHE A 56 -4.49 8.80 -0.96
N LEU A 57 -4.64 8.86 -2.28
CA LEU A 57 -5.07 10.05 -2.99
C LEU A 57 -6.59 10.12 -3.17
N SER A 58 -7.32 9.05 -2.84
CA SER A 58 -8.79 9.00 -2.81
C SER A 58 -9.38 9.74 -1.60
N VAL A 59 -8.69 10.78 -1.09
CA VAL A 59 -9.28 11.68 -0.11
C VAL A 59 -10.26 12.60 -0.85
N ALA A 60 -11.54 12.42 -0.57
CA ALA A 60 -12.64 13.30 -0.99
C ALA A 60 -13.27 13.90 0.27
#